data_AF-A0A7W1ZBX0-F1
#
_entry.id   AF-A0A7W1ZBX0-F1
#
_cell.length_a   1.000
_cell.length_b   1.000
_cell.length_c   1.000
_cell.angle_alpha   90.00
_cell.angle_beta   90.00
_cell.angle_gamma   90.00
#
_symmetry.space_group_name_H-M   'P 1'
#
loop_
_entity.id
_entity.type
_entity.pdbx_description
1 polymer ?
#
loop_
_entity_poly.entity_id
_entity_poly.type
_entity_poly.pdbx_seq_one_letter_code
_entity_poly.pdbx_strand_id
1 'polypeptide(L)'
;MLQVTDIRENKGAYNAALQKRNFDAKELFDQILQADEDRRSIQAKMDTTLAESNKLSKEIGEFFKKGENQKATILKEKTGKLKDISKELGDSLQTTVDKLQQLLYLIPNIPNALVPAGVSEEDNEEVFRKGDIPKL
;
A
#
# COMPACT_ATOMS: atom_id res chain seq x y z
N MET A 1 6.67 0.21 -10.39
CA MET A 1 6.93 0.51 -8.96
C MET A 1 7.44 -0.75 -8.30
N LEU A 2 8.25 -0.62 -7.26
CA LEU A 2 8.67 -1.76 -6.45
C LEU A 2 7.47 -2.38 -5.73
N GLN A 3 7.51 -3.68 -5.47
CA GLN A 3 6.48 -4.33 -4.67
C GLN A 3 6.74 -4.05 -3.19
N VAL A 4 5.67 -3.82 -2.42
CA VAL A 4 5.79 -3.55 -0.97
C VAL A 4 6.38 -4.77 -0.23
N THR A 5 6.09 -5.98 -0.70
CA THR A 5 6.70 -7.22 -0.18
C THR A 5 8.22 -7.19 -0.33
N ASP A 6 8.72 -6.84 -1.51
CA ASP A 6 10.16 -6.75 -1.77
C ASP A 6 10.83 -5.69 -0.90
N ILE A 7 10.18 -4.53 -0.72
CA ILE A 7 10.66 -3.46 0.17
C ILE A 7 10.73 -3.95 1.63
N ARG A 8 9.74 -4.71 2.10
CA ARG A 8 9.72 -5.28 3.45
C ARG A 8 10.87 -6.25 3.68
N GLU A 9 11.10 -7.15 2.74
CA GLU A 9 12.10 -8.21 2.86
C GLU A 9 13.53 -7.69 2.66
N ASN A 10 13.71 -6.69 1.79
CA ASN A 10 15.03 -6.23 1.33
C ASN A 10 15.36 -4.79 1.72
N LYS A 11 14.67 -4.21 2.71
CA LYS A 11 14.76 -2.78 3.08
C LYS A 11 16.21 -2.25 3.15
N GLY A 12 17.09 -2.97 3.85
CA GLY A 12 18.49 -2.57 4.03
C GLY A 12 19.29 -2.60 2.71
N ALA A 13 19.15 -3.68 1.94
CA ALA A 13 19.84 -3.83 0.65
C ALA A 13 19.36 -2.80 -0.37
N TYR A 14 18.06 -2.53 -0.41
CA TYR A 14 17.48 -1.53 -1.30
C TYR A 14 17.91 -0.12 -0.93
N ASN A 15 17.98 0.20 0.37
CA ASN A 15 18.49 1.51 0.80
C ASN A 15 19.96 1.71 0.41
N ALA A 16 20.80 0.71 0.64
CA ALA A 16 22.21 0.76 0.25
C ALA A 16 22.39 0.89 -1.28
N ALA A 17 21.56 0.19 -2.07
CA ALA A 17 21.59 0.32 -3.52
C ALA A 17 21.13 1.71 -4.00
N LEU A 18 20.11 2.29 -3.35
CA LEU A 18 19.63 3.63 -3.67
C LEU A 18 20.59 4.75 -3.24
N GLN A 19 21.39 4.51 -2.20
CA GLN A 19 22.48 5.42 -1.83
C GLN A 19 23.55 5.56 -2.92
N LYS A 20 23.71 4.57 -3.81
CA LYS A 20 24.56 4.73 -5.02
C LYS A 20 24.10 5.86 -5.94
N ARG A 21 22.84 6.31 -5.81
CA ARG A 21 22.23 7.42 -6.55
C ARG A 21 21.98 8.65 -5.65
N ASN A 22 22.62 8.72 -4.49
CA ASN A 22 22.40 9.74 -3.46
C ASN A 22 20.94 9.85 -2.99
N PHE A 23 20.21 8.74 -2.99
CA PHE A 23 18.82 8.70 -2.53
C PHE A 23 18.73 7.91 -1.22
N ASP A 24 18.42 8.58 -0.12
CA ASP A 24 18.11 7.91 1.15
C ASP A 24 16.62 7.57 1.20
N ALA A 25 16.32 6.28 1.08
CA ALA A 25 14.96 5.76 1.06
C ALA A 25 14.47 5.32 2.44
N LYS A 26 15.27 5.44 3.51
CA LYS A 26 14.96 4.86 4.81
C LYS A 26 13.60 5.30 5.35
N GLU A 27 13.38 6.62 5.43
CA GLU A 27 12.12 7.19 5.92
C GLU A 27 10.95 6.89 4.97
N LEU A 28 11.19 6.95 3.66
CA LEU A 28 10.17 6.68 2.66
C LEU A 28 9.70 5.21 2.72
N PHE A 29 10.62 4.27 2.90
CA PHE A 29 10.30 2.86 3.13
C PHE A 29 9.49 2.66 4.41
N ASP A 30 9.82 3.35 5.50
CA ASP A 30 9.02 3.28 6.73
C ASP A 30 7.59 3.79 6.52
N GLN A 31 7.42 4.90 5.81
CA GLN A 31 6.10 5.44 5.48
C GLN A 31 5.28 4.48 4.60
N ILE A 32 5.92 3.82 3.63
CA ILE A 32 5.28 2.83 2.75
C ILE A 32 4.84 1.60 3.53
N LEU A 33 5.71 1.07 4.39
CA LEU A 33 5.39 -0.11 5.20
C LEU A 33 4.25 0.19 6.17
N GLN A 34 4.24 1.37 6.78
CA GLN A 34 3.14 1.82 7.64
C GLN A 34 1.83 1.97 6.85
N ALA A 35 1.86 2.64 5.69
CA ALA A 35 0.66 2.80 4.86
C ALA A 35 0.09 1.46 4.37
N ASP A 36 0.95 0.48 4.07
CA ASP A 36 0.52 -0.88 3.72
C ASP A 36 -0.06 -1.65 4.91
N GLU A 37 0.46 -1.43 6.12
CA GLU A 37 -0.12 -1.96 7.35
C GLU A 37 -1.49 -1.37 7.66
N ASP A 38 -1.62 -0.05 7.57
CA ASP A 38 -2.89 0.66 7.75
C ASP A 38 -3.93 0.17 6.73
N ARG A 39 -3.55 0.03 5.45
CA ARG A 39 -4.42 -0.52 4.40
C ARG A 39 -4.95 -1.90 4.79
N ARG A 40 -4.08 -2.81 5.21
CA ARG A 40 -4.49 -4.17 5.62
C ARG A 40 -5.38 -4.17 6.84
N SER A 41 -5.09 -3.31 7.82
CA SER A 41 -5.89 -3.16 9.04
C SER A 41 -7.30 -2.65 8.73
N ILE A 42 -7.41 -1.62 7.89
CA ILE A 42 -8.70 -1.06 7.46
C ILE A 42 -9.49 -2.11 6.66
N GLN A 43 -8.84 -2.80 5.72
CA GLN A 43 -9.46 -3.88 4.95
C GLN A 43 -10.04 -4.97 5.86
N ALA A 44 -9.25 -5.47 6.82
CA ALA A 44 -9.71 -6.50 7.75
C ALA A 44 -10.90 -6.04 8.62
N LYS A 45 -10.90 -4.78 9.06
CA LYS A 45 -12.03 -4.18 9.79
C LYS A 45 -13.27 -4.07 8.89
N MET A 46 -13.10 -3.68 7.63
CA MET A 46 -14.20 -3.59 6.67
C MET A 46 -14.81 -4.97 6.41
N ASP A 47 -13.98 -5.99 6.20
CA ASP A 47 -14.43 -7.37 5.97
C ASP A 47 -15.20 -7.91 7.18
N THR A 48 -14.71 -7.64 8.39
CA THR A 48 -15.40 -8.00 9.64
C THR A 48 -16.75 -7.31 9.77
N THR A 49 -16.81 -6.00 9.50
CA THR A 49 -18.05 -5.20 9.56
C THR A 49 -19.08 -5.70 8.56
N LEU A 50 -18.65 -6.02 7.33
CA LEU A 50 -19.52 -6.58 6.30
C LEU A 50 -20.04 -7.98 6.68
N ALA A 51 -19.17 -8.82 7.24
CA ALA A 51 -19.57 -10.14 7.74
C ALA A 51 -20.63 -10.03 8.85
N GLU A 52 -20.44 -9.12 9.81
CA GLU A 52 -21.41 -8.85 10.87
C GLU A 52 -22.74 -8.33 10.31
N SER A 53 -22.69 -7.34 9.41
CA SER A 53 -23.88 -6.78 8.75
C SER A 53 -24.70 -7.85 8.01
N ASN A 54 -24.02 -8.73 7.28
CA ASN A 54 -24.66 -9.85 6.58
C ASN A 54 -25.28 -10.87 7.54
N LYS A 55 -24.62 -11.15 8.67
CA LYS A 55 -25.16 -12.04 9.71
C LYS A 55 -26.43 -11.45 10.32
N LEU A 56 -26.40 -10.18 10.74
CA LEU A 56 -27.57 -9.51 11.31
C LEU A 56 -28.71 -9.41 10.30
N SER A 57 -28.41 -9.18 9.02
CA SER A 57 -29.42 -9.16 7.95
C SER A 57 -30.18 -10.49 7.81
N LYS A 58 -29.49 -11.63 7.99
CA LYS A 58 -30.14 -12.96 8.03
C LYS A 58 -31.01 -13.12 9.26
N GLU A 59 -30.49 -12.77 10.45
CA GLU A 59 -31.22 -12.85 11.71
C GLU A 59 -32.51 -12.00 11.69
N ILE A 60 -32.45 -10.79 11.11
CA ILE A 60 -33.63 -9.92 10.92
C ILE A 60 -34.72 -10.66 10.12
N GLY A 61 -34.35 -11.29 9.00
CA GLY A 61 -35.28 -12.08 8.19
C GLY A 61 -35.90 -13.25 8.95
N GLU A 62 -35.13 -13.91 9.82
CA GLU A 62 -35.63 -14.98 10.68
C GLU A 62 -36.59 -14.47 11.76
N PHE A 63 -36.30 -13.33 12.40
CA PHE A 63 -37.19 -12.73 13.40
C PHE A 63 -38.52 -12.27 12.81
N PHE A 64 -38.50 -11.71 11.59
CA PHE A 64 -39.74 -11.38 10.88
C PHE A 64 -40.58 -12.63 10.58
N LYS A 65 -39.96 -13.75 10.17
CA LYS A 65 -40.68 -15.02 9.97
C LYS A 65 -41.28 -15.58 11.25
N LYS A 66 -40.64 -15.34 12.40
CA LYS A 66 -41.12 -15.75 13.73
C LYS A 66 -42.14 -14.79 14.35
N GLY A 67 -42.44 -13.66 13.70
CA GLY A 67 -43.34 -12.62 14.22
C GLY A 67 -42.74 -11.74 15.32
N GLU A 68 -41.43 -11.84 15.57
CA GLU A 68 -40.72 -11.10 16.62
C GLU A 68 -40.27 -9.71 16.14
N ASN A 69 -41.23 -8.87 15.73
CA ASN A 69 -40.97 -7.59 15.06
C ASN A 69 -40.12 -6.61 15.89
N GLN A 70 -40.26 -6.60 17.22
CA GLN A 70 -39.48 -5.72 18.08
C GLN A 70 -37.98 -6.03 18.02
N LYS A 71 -37.60 -7.33 18.06
CA LYS A 71 -36.19 -7.74 17.94
C LYS A 71 -35.63 -7.45 16.55
N ALA A 72 -36.44 -7.64 15.50
CA ALA A 72 -36.06 -7.32 14.14
C ALA A 72 -35.74 -5.82 13.95
N THR A 73 -36.55 -4.92 14.54
CA THR A 73 -36.31 -3.47 14.49
C THR A 73 -35.00 -3.07 15.16
N ILE A 74 -34.69 -3.61 16.34
CA ILE A 74 -33.42 -3.34 17.05
C ILE A 74 -32.21 -3.75 16.21
N LEU A 75 -32.27 -4.92 15.56
CA LEU A 75 -31.19 -5.38 14.69
C LEU A 75 -31.09 -4.54 13.40
N LYS A 76 -32.21 -4.01 12.91
CA LYS A 76 -32.24 -3.13 11.74
C LYS A 76 -31.50 -1.83 12.01
N GLU A 77 -31.66 -1.24 13.20
CA GLU A 77 -30.89 -0.06 13.62
C GLU A 77 -29.39 -0.35 13.70
N LYS A 78 -29.00 -1.50 14.29
CA LYS A 78 -27.58 -1.92 14.33
C LYS A 78 -27.00 -2.11 12.94
N THR A 79 -27.74 -2.75 12.03
CA THR A 79 -27.31 -2.97 10.64
C THR A 79 -27.16 -1.65 9.88
N GLY A 80 -28.02 -0.65 10.17
CA GLY A 80 -27.87 0.71 9.67
C GLY A 80 -26.52 1.33 10.06
N LYS A 81 -26.16 1.26 11.34
CA LYS A 81 -24.87 1.77 11.84
C LYS A 81 -23.67 1.06 11.20
N LEU A 82 -23.74 -0.27 11.04
CA LEU A 82 -22.68 -1.03 10.37
C LEU A 82 -22.51 -0.63 8.90
N LYS A 83 -23.59 -0.24 8.23
CA LYS A 83 -23.53 0.27 6.86
C LYS A 83 -22.79 1.61 6.78
N ASP A 84 -23.05 2.51 7.72
CA ASP A 84 -22.36 3.80 7.81
C ASP A 84 -20.87 3.60 8.11
N ILE A 85 -20.54 2.75 9.09
CA ILE A 85 -19.15 2.38 9.42
C ILE A 85 -18.45 1.75 8.20
N SER A 86 -19.13 0.85 7.49
CA SER A 86 -18.55 0.23 6.28
C SER A 86 -18.25 1.26 5.20
N LYS A 87 -19.07 2.31 5.07
CA LYS A 87 -18.83 3.39 4.11
C LYS A 87 -17.61 4.21 4.51
N GLU A 88 -17.52 4.61 5.79
CA GLU A 88 -16.36 5.35 6.31
C GLU A 88 -15.05 4.56 6.16
N LEU A 89 -15.07 3.26 6.44
CA LEU A 89 -13.93 2.36 6.24
C LEU A 89 -13.55 2.26 4.76
N GLY A 90 -14.54 2.23 3.85
CA GLY A 90 -14.29 2.23 2.40
C GLY A 90 -13.60 3.51 1.93
N ASP A 91 -14.08 4.67 2.35
CA ASP A 91 -13.49 5.97 2.01
C ASP A 91 -12.06 6.11 2.58
N SER A 92 -11.85 5.64 3.83
CA SER A 92 -10.54 5.61 4.48
C SER A 92 -9.56 4.65 3.79
N LEU A 93 -10.05 3.48 3.37
CA LEU A 93 -9.27 2.50 2.62
C LEU A 93 -8.81 3.10 1.29
N GLN A 94 -9.71 3.73 0.53
CA GLN A 94 -9.37 4.37 -0.74
C GLN A 94 -8.29 5.42 -0.55
N THR A 95 -8.46 6.30 0.44
CA THR A 95 -7.48 7.34 0.79
C THR A 95 -6.11 6.72 1.12
N THR A 96 -6.09 5.61 1.85
CA THR A 96 -4.85 4.93 2.26
C THR A 96 -4.17 4.23 1.08
N VAL A 97 -4.96 3.63 0.17
CA VAL A 97 -4.46 3.05 -1.09
C VAL A 97 -3.81 4.13 -1.95
N ASP A 98 -4.48 5.27 -2.13
CA ASP A 98 -3.96 6.39 -2.91
C ASP A 98 -2.67 6.93 -2.30
N LYS A 99 -2.64 7.12 -0.97
CA LYS A 99 -1.42 7.53 -0.24
C LYS A 99 -0.27 6.54 -0.46
N LEU A 100 -0.52 5.24 -0.31
CA LEU A 100 0.50 4.21 -0.53
C LEU A 100 1.03 4.26 -1.97
N GLN A 101 0.15 4.44 -2.95
CA GLN A 101 0.53 4.55 -4.36
C GLN A 101 1.40 5.78 -4.63
N GLN A 102 1.04 6.94 -4.06
CA GLN A 102 1.84 8.16 -4.18
C GLN A 102 3.25 7.97 -3.59
N LEU A 103 3.37 7.34 -2.41
CA LEU A 103 4.68 7.06 -1.82
C LEU A 103 5.53 6.13 -2.70
N LEU A 104 4.91 5.11 -3.30
CA LEU A 104 5.60 4.18 -4.19
C LEU A 104 6.09 4.85 -5.49
N TYR A 105 5.44 5.91 -5.96
CA TYR A 105 5.91 6.68 -7.11
C TYR A 105 7.17 7.51 -6.84
N LEU A 106 7.43 7.87 -5.58
CA LEU A 106 8.61 8.63 -5.20
C LEU A 106 9.89 7.78 -5.20
N ILE A 107 9.78 6.45 -5.24
CA ILE A 107 10.94 5.56 -5.22
C ILE A 107 11.47 5.32 -6.64
N PRO A 108 12.74 5.67 -6.93
CA PRO A 108 13.37 5.26 -8.18
C PRO A 108 13.63 3.75 -8.22
N ASN A 109 13.85 3.21 -9.41
CA ASN A 109 14.23 1.80 -9.53
C ASN A 109 15.55 1.50 -8.80
N ILE A 110 15.62 0.32 -8.19
CA ILE A 110 16.80 -0.19 -7.51
C ILE A 110 17.91 -0.43 -8.54
N PRO A 111 19.10 0.18 -8.39
CA PRO A 111 20.25 -0.08 -9.25
C PRO A 111 20.63 -1.56 -9.24
N ASN A 112 20.99 -2.10 -10.41
CA ASN A 112 21.54 -3.45 -10.48
C ASN A 112 22.90 -3.51 -9.76
N ALA A 113 23.27 -4.69 -9.27
CA ALA A 113 24.56 -4.93 -8.61
C ALA A 113 25.76 -4.53 -9.48
N LEU A 114 25.67 -4.72 -10.80
CA LEU A 114 26.72 -4.38 -11.77
C LEU A 114 26.88 -2.87 -12.00
N VAL A 115 25.92 -2.04 -11.57
CA VAL A 115 26.00 -0.59 -11.77
C VAL A 115 27.01 0.00 -10.77
N PRO A 116 28.06 0.69 -11.25
CA PRO A 116 29.03 1.33 -10.37
C PRO A 116 28.37 2.44 -9.54
N ALA A 117 28.93 2.74 -8.38
CA ALA A 117 28.48 3.87 -7.59
C ALA A 117 29.01 5.16 -8.22
N GLY A 118 28.17 6.19 -8.31
CA GLY A 118 28.55 7.47 -8.91
C GLY A 118 27.55 8.55 -8.51
N VAL A 119 28.06 9.77 -8.31
CA VAL A 119 27.31 10.95 -7.91
C VAL A 119 27.04 11.84 -9.12
N SER A 120 27.90 11.82 -10.13
CA SER A 120 27.82 12.68 -11.30
C SER A 120 28.23 11.96 -12.58
N GLU A 121 28.16 12.66 -13.72
CA GLU A 121 28.47 12.09 -15.02
C GLU A 121 29.95 11.76 -15.21
N GLU A 122 30.82 12.39 -14.43
CA GLU A 122 32.26 12.15 -14.39
C GLU A 122 32.62 10.78 -13.78
N ASP A 123 31.71 10.18 -13.00
CA ASP A 123 31.88 8.84 -12.44
C ASP A 123 31.48 7.72 -13.43
N ASN A 124 31.02 8.08 -14.63
CA ASN A 124 30.63 7.10 -15.63
C ASN A 124 31.84 6.36 -16.20
N GLU A 125 31.80 5.03 -16.15
CA GLU A 125 32.83 4.18 -16.74
C GLU A 125 32.62 4.00 -18.25
N GLU A 126 33.64 4.33 -19.04
CA GLU A 126 33.64 4.04 -20.48
C GLU A 126 33.91 2.55 -20.71
N VAL A 127 32.89 1.81 -21.13
CA VAL A 127 33.00 0.35 -21.34
C VAL A 127 33.59 -0.03 -22.70
N PHE A 128 33.53 0.86 -23.69
CA PHE A 128 34.01 0.60 -25.05
C PHE A 128 34.19 1.91 -25.83
N ARG A 129 35.30 2.00 -26.58
CA ARG A 129 35.57 3.09 -27.53
C ARG A 129 35.86 2.52 -28.92
N LYS A 130 35.33 3.17 -29.96
CA LYS A 130 35.63 2.81 -31.35
C LYS A 130 35.80 4.05 -32.22
N GLY A 131 36.79 3.98 -33.11
CA GLY A 131 37.15 5.07 -34.02
C GLY A 131 38.14 6.04 -33.40
N ASP A 132 38.81 6.81 -34.25
CA ASP A 132 39.75 7.84 -33.85
C ASP A 132 39.09 9.23 -33.95
N ILE A 133 39.33 10.07 -32.97
CA ILE A 133 38.90 11.48 -33.00
C ILE A 133 39.84 12.21 -34.00
N PRO A 134 39.30 12.84 -35.07
CA PRO A 134 40.12 13.55 -36.04
C PRO A 134 40.97 14.63 -35.35
N LYS A 135 42.26 14.69 -35.69
CA LYS A 135 43.13 15.80 -35.30
C LYS A 135 42.92 16.93 -36.31
N LEU A 136 42.48 18.09 -35.82
CA LEU A 136 42.40 19.34 -36.60
C LEU A 136 43.80 19.94 -36.80
#